data_AF-A0A9E4J4T6-F1
#
_entry.id   AF-A0A9E4J4T6-F1
#
_cell.length_a   1.000
_cell.length_b   1.000
_cell.length_c   1.000
_cell.angle_alpha   90.00
_cell.angle_beta   90.00
_cell.angle_gamma   90.00
#
_symmetry.space_group_name_H-M   'P 1'
#
loop_
_entity.id
_entity.type
_entity.pdbx_description
1 polymer ?
#
loop_
_entity_poly.entity_id
_entity_poly.type
_entity_poly.pdbx_seq_one_letter_code
_entity_poly.pdbx_strand_id
1 'polypeptide(L)'
;MSVVYRDARGVEYVSVPLPTHEVTEAVPIDARRVRRWSPRNTVPFYVGTDGAELVAQPRSHRKKWSDAQWIAFKEHQQIEYELTRKDEPVAAAMIVKMR
;
A
#
# COMPACT_ATOMS: atom_id res chain seq x y z
N MET A 1 21.10 52.22 16.27
CA MET A 1 21.23 53.06 15.06
C MET A 1 21.46 52.11 13.90
N SER A 2 20.42 51.79 13.12
CA SER A 2 20.56 50.94 11.93
C SER A 2 21.18 51.77 10.81
N VAL A 3 22.23 51.25 10.17
CA VAL A 3 22.84 51.93 9.02
C VAL A 3 21.96 51.68 7.81
N VAL A 4 21.43 52.76 7.21
CA VAL A 4 20.60 52.70 6.00
C VAL A 4 21.50 53.05 4.82
N TYR A 5 21.60 52.12 3.86
CA TYR A 5 22.37 52.31 2.63
C TYR A 5 21.42 52.65 1.48
N ARG A 6 21.77 53.65 0.68
CA ARG A 6 20.95 54.07 -0.47
C ARG A 6 21.73 53.92 -1.76
N ASP A 7 21.16 53.26 -2.74
CA ASP A 7 21.78 53.10 -4.05
C ASP A 7 21.50 54.31 -4.96
N ALA A 8 22.19 54.39 -6.10
CA ALA A 8 22.02 55.46 -7.08
C ALA A 8 20.63 55.49 -7.73
N ARG A 9 19.81 54.44 -7.51
CA ARG A 9 18.42 54.33 -7.99
C ARG A 9 17.41 54.78 -6.92
N GLY A 10 17.91 55.21 -5.76
CA GLY A 10 17.11 55.75 -4.66
C GLY A 10 16.51 54.70 -3.72
N VAL A 11 16.87 53.42 -3.89
CA VAL A 11 16.36 52.31 -3.08
C VAL A 11 17.15 52.23 -1.77
N GLU A 12 16.42 52.17 -0.65
CA GLU A 12 16.98 52.14 0.69
C GLU A 12 17.02 50.71 1.24
N TYR A 13 18.18 50.31 1.75
CA TYR A 13 18.44 49.01 2.34
C TYR A 13 18.72 49.16 3.84
N VAL A 14 18.01 48.38 4.64
CA VAL A 14 18.24 48.27 6.09
C VAL A 14 19.11 47.05 6.34
N SER A 15 20.24 47.23 7.01
CA SER A 15 21.10 46.10 7.39
C SER A 15 20.40 45.20 8.41
N VAL A 16 20.17 43.93 8.06
CA VAL A 16 19.64 42.89 8.96
C VAL A 16 20.80 42.15 9.61
N PRO A 17 20.75 41.82 10.91
CA PRO A 17 21.80 41.04 11.57
C PRO A 17 21.98 39.68 10.88
N LEU A 18 23.24 39.25 10.72
CA LEU A 18 23.58 37.93 10.20
C LEU A 18 23.02 36.84 11.12
N PRO A 19 22.46 35.74 10.57
CA PRO A 19 22.01 34.63 11.38
C PRO A 19 23.18 34.05 12.17
N THR A 20 23.18 34.21 13.48
CA THR A 20 24.08 33.49 14.37
C THR A 20 23.57 32.05 14.48
N HIS A 21 24.26 31.10 13.83
CA HIS A 21 24.03 29.67 14.03
C HIS A 21 24.49 29.26 15.44
N GLU A 22 23.83 29.75 16.48
CA GLU A 22 23.97 29.21 17.82
C GLU A 22 23.18 27.90 17.85
N VAL A 23 23.92 26.79 17.70
CA VAL A 23 23.40 25.42 17.75
C VAL A 23 22.89 25.18 19.16
N THR A 24 21.57 25.26 19.32
CA THR A 24 20.88 24.92 20.56
C THR A 24 21.07 23.42 20.82
N GLU A 25 21.53 23.12 22.03
CA GLU A 25 21.68 21.84 22.73
C GLU A 25 21.19 20.57 21.99
N ALA A 26 22.05 19.55 21.97
CA ALA A 26 21.74 18.24 21.41
C ALA A 26 20.49 17.64 22.09
N VAL A 27 19.35 17.71 21.41
CA VAL A 27 18.12 17.01 21.79
C VAL A 27 18.35 15.51 21.58
N PRO A 28 18.31 14.67 22.63
CA PRO A 28 18.37 13.23 22.44
C PRO A 28 17.08 12.78 21.74
N ILE A 29 17.20 12.36 20.48
CA ILE A 29 16.12 11.67 19.77
C ILE A 29 16.10 10.23 20.29
N ASP A 30 15.66 10.04 21.52
CA ASP A 30 15.24 8.72 22.01
C ASP A 30 13.87 8.37 21.42
N ALA A 31 13.80 8.36 20.09
CA ALA A 31 12.76 7.66 19.37
C ALA A 31 13.08 6.16 19.46
N ARG A 32 12.97 5.61 20.67
CA ARG A 32 12.92 4.17 20.88
C ARG A 32 11.74 3.69 20.07
N ARG A 33 12.04 3.14 18.89
CA ARG A 33 11.05 2.61 17.94
C ARG A 33 10.41 1.42 18.62
N VAL A 34 9.41 1.69 19.46
CA VAL A 34 8.57 0.67 20.08
C VAL A 34 7.98 -0.07 18.89
N ARG A 35 8.47 -1.28 18.69
CA ARG A 35 8.02 -2.18 17.63
C ARG A 35 6.51 -2.22 17.76
N ARG A 36 5.79 -1.59 16.83
CA ARG A 36 4.32 -1.61 16.81
C ARG A 36 3.92 -3.04 16.54
N TRP A 37 3.81 -3.83 17.60
CA TRP A 37 3.15 -5.11 17.54
C TRP A 37 1.66 -4.77 17.47
N SER A 38 1.17 -4.53 16.26
CA SER A 38 -0.27 -4.58 16.05
C SER A 38 -0.69 -5.99 16.47
N PRO A 39 -1.61 -6.17 17.44
CA PRO A 39 -2.15 -7.49 17.71
C PRO A 39 -2.57 -8.07 16.37
N ARG A 40 -2.00 -9.23 16.01
CA ARG A 40 -2.46 -9.94 14.81
C ARG A 40 -3.94 -10.18 15.07
N ASN A 41 -4.80 -9.46 14.35
CA ASN A 41 -6.21 -9.77 14.32
C ASN A 41 -6.29 -11.20 13.80
N THR A 42 -6.41 -12.14 14.73
CA THR A 42 -6.55 -13.56 14.43
C THR A 42 -7.93 -13.69 13.84
N VAL A 43 -8.02 -13.63 12.51
CA VAL A 43 -9.24 -13.96 11.79
C VAL A 43 -9.71 -15.32 12.31
N PRO A 44 -10.97 -15.47 12.74
CA PRO A 44 -11.45 -16.75 13.23
C PRO A 44 -11.33 -17.81 12.14
N PHE A 45 -10.92 -19.02 12.53
CA PHE A 45 -10.81 -20.14 11.61
C PHE A 45 -12.21 -20.57 11.17
N TYR A 46 -12.50 -20.44 9.88
CA TYR A 46 -13.77 -20.87 9.31
C TYR A 46 -13.85 -22.41 9.27
N VAL A 47 -14.95 -22.95 9.82
CA VAL A 47 -15.17 -24.41 9.97
C VAL A 47 -16.09 -24.97 8.87
N GLY A 48 -16.77 -24.11 8.11
CA GLY A 48 -17.63 -24.55 7.02
C GLY A 48 -16.87 -24.98 5.76
N THR A 49 -17.63 -25.31 4.72
CA THR A 49 -17.13 -25.78 3.42
C THR A 49 -17.55 -24.89 2.27
N ASP A 50 -17.94 -23.64 2.52
CA ASP A 50 -18.17 -22.69 1.43
C ASP A 50 -16.83 -22.27 0.82
N GLY A 51 -16.67 -22.51 -0.49
CA GLY A 51 -15.46 -22.20 -1.22
C GLY A 51 -15.13 -20.70 -1.25
N ALA A 52 -16.14 -19.82 -1.28
CA ALA A 52 -15.93 -18.38 -1.30
C ALA A 52 -15.35 -17.88 0.04
N GLU A 53 -15.95 -18.34 1.15
CA GLU A 53 -15.48 -18.06 2.51
C GLU A 53 -14.06 -18.62 2.73
N LEU A 54 -13.76 -19.82 2.20
CA LEU A 54 -12.42 -20.42 2.28
C LEU A 54 -11.37 -19.64 1.49
N VAL A 55 -11.72 -19.00 0.37
CA VAL A 55 -10.81 -18.12 -0.38
C VAL A 55 -10.47 -16.86 0.42
N ALA A 56 -11.44 -16.30 1.15
CA ALA A 56 -11.25 -15.12 2.00
C ALA A 56 -10.35 -15.39 3.22
N GLN A 57 -10.20 -16.66 3.62
CA GLN A 57 -9.37 -17.03 4.77
C GLN A 57 -7.86 -16.86 4.49
N PRO A 58 -7.07 -16.50 5.53
CA PRO A 58 -5.61 -16.43 5.42
C PRO A 58 -4.99 -17.76 4.95
N ARG A 59 -3.95 -17.67 4.11
CA ARG A 59 -3.20 -18.84 3.63
C ARG A 59 -2.62 -19.69 4.76
N SER A 60 -2.33 -19.09 5.92
CA SER A 60 -1.86 -19.81 7.11
C SER A 60 -2.88 -20.83 7.63
N HIS A 61 -4.18 -20.63 7.40
CA HIS A 61 -5.24 -21.53 7.85
C HIS A 61 -5.31 -22.83 7.03
N ARG A 62 -4.82 -22.80 5.78
CA ARG A 62 -4.83 -23.95 4.87
C ARG A 62 -4.10 -25.19 5.40
N LYS A 63 -3.14 -24.99 6.32
CA LYS A 63 -2.44 -26.10 7.00
C LYS A 63 -3.35 -26.94 7.90
N LYS A 64 -4.50 -26.40 8.31
CA LYS A 64 -5.46 -27.05 9.21
C LYS A 64 -6.77 -27.41 8.52
N TRP A 65 -6.84 -27.27 7.20
CA TRP A 65 -8.06 -27.57 6.46
C TRP A 65 -8.30 -29.08 6.40
N SER A 66 -9.56 -29.46 6.51
CA SER A 66 -10.00 -30.82 6.23
C SER A 66 -10.02 -31.08 4.72
N ASP A 67 -10.08 -32.35 4.33
CA ASP A 67 -10.16 -32.74 2.91
C ASP A 67 -11.39 -32.13 2.23
N ALA A 68 -12.53 -32.10 2.92
CA ALA A 68 -13.76 -31.47 2.43
C ALA A 68 -13.58 -29.97 2.15
N GLN A 69 -12.84 -29.25 2.99
CA GLN A 69 -12.52 -27.84 2.79
C GLN A 69 -11.58 -27.64 1.60
N TRP A 70 -10.60 -28.53 1.41
CA TRP A 70 -9.73 -28.49 0.25
C TRP A 70 -10.49 -28.72 -1.06
N ILE A 71 -11.42 -29.66 -1.07
CA ILE A 71 -12.27 -29.94 -2.24
C ILE A 71 -13.11 -28.71 -2.57
N ALA A 72 -13.86 -28.16 -1.62
CA ALA A 72 -14.71 -27.00 -1.84
C ALA A 72 -13.92 -25.76 -2.31
N PHE A 73 -12.73 -25.53 -1.75
CA PHE A 73 -11.84 -24.46 -2.21
C PHE A 73 -11.40 -24.68 -3.66
N LYS A 74 -11.05 -25.91 -4.04
CA LYS A 74 -10.62 -26.23 -5.41
C LYS A 74 -11.75 -26.10 -6.42
N GLU A 75 -12.95 -26.53 -6.07
CA GLU A 75 -14.14 -26.37 -6.90
C GLU A 75 -14.42 -24.89 -7.16
N HIS A 76 -14.38 -24.05 -6.11
CA HIS A 76 -14.54 -22.60 -6.28
C HIS A 76 -13.44 -21.99 -7.15
N GLN A 77 -12.17 -22.39 -6.98
CA GLN A 77 -11.10 -21.89 -7.86
C GLN A 77 -11.30 -22.30 -9.32
N GLN A 78 -11.79 -23.51 -9.57
CA GLN A 78 -12.08 -23.99 -10.92
C GLN A 78 -13.22 -23.19 -11.55
N ILE A 79 -14.29 -22.92 -10.80
CA ILE A 79 -15.43 -22.12 -11.26
C ILE A 79 -15.00 -20.70 -11.61
N GLU A 80 -14.22 -20.04 -10.74
CA GLU A 80 -13.66 -18.71 -11.00
C GLU A 80 -12.76 -18.68 -12.24
N TYR A 81 -11.92 -19.71 -12.42
CA TYR A 81 -11.09 -19.84 -13.60
C TYR A 81 -11.92 -20.01 -14.89
N GLU A 82 -12.99 -20.80 -14.84
CA GLU A 82 -13.89 -20.99 -15.97
C GLU A 82 -14.69 -19.73 -16.32
N LEU A 83 -15.09 -18.95 -15.31
CA LEU A 83 -15.74 -17.64 -15.48
C LEU A 83 -14.79 -16.65 -16.15
N THR A 84 -13.60 -16.45 -15.57
CA THR A 84 -12.59 -15.54 -16.12
C THR A 84 -12.17 -15.92 -17.54
N ARG A 85 -12.06 -17.21 -17.85
CA ARG A 85 -11.78 -17.68 -19.22
C ARG A 85 -12.91 -17.38 -20.21
N LYS A 86 -14.17 -17.44 -19.79
CA LYS A 86 -15.31 -17.08 -20.65
C LYS A 86 -15.42 -15.58 -20.88
N ASP A 87 -14.97 -14.80 -19.90
CA ASP A 87 -14.98 -13.33 -19.95
C ASP A 87 -13.78 -12.73 -20.71
N GLU A 88 -12.76 -13.53 -21.05
CA GLU A 88 -11.71 -13.08 -21.97
C GLU A 88 -12.34 -12.80 -23.35
N PRO A 89 -12.31 -11.55 -23.85
CA PRO A 89 -12.77 -11.27 -25.19
C PRO A 89 -11.80 -11.94 -26.16
N VAL A 90 -12.17 -13.12 -26.66
CA VAL A 90 -11.49 -13.74 -27.80
C VAL A 90 -11.64 -12.77 -28.95
N ALA A 91 -10.58 -12.00 -29.23
CA ALA A 91 -10.52 -11.11 -30.38
C ALA A 91 -10.65 -11.96 -31.64
N ALA A 92 -11.89 -12.14 -32.11
CA ALA A 92 -12.18 -12.82 -33.37
C ALA A 92 -11.69 -11.93 -34.51
N ALA A 93 -10.44 -12.10 -34.91
CA ALA A 93 -9.90 -11.44 -36.08
C ALA A 93 -10.53 -12.05 -37.34
N MET A 94 -11.56 -11.40 -37.88
CA MET A 94 -12.06 -11.69 -39.22
C MET A 94 -11.04 -11.20 -40.25
N ILE A 95 -10.35 -12.13 -40.92
CA ILE A 95 -9.54 -11.81 -42.09
C ILE A 95 -10.47 -11.65 -43.30
N VAL A 96 -10.85 -10.41 -43.60
CA VAL A 96 -11.61 -10.09 -44.82
C VAL A 96 -10.64 -10.05 -45.99
N LYS A 97 -10.70 -11.06 -46.86
CA LYS A 97 -9.97 -11.07 -48.13
C LYS A 97 -10.76 -10.24 -49.14
N MET A 98 -10.26 -9.05 -49.49
CA MET A 98 -10.84 -8.26 -50.59
C MET A 98 -10.53 -8.91 -51.94
N ARG A 99 -11.54 -8.89 -52.82
CA ARG A 99 -11.46 -9.36 -54.21
C ARG A 99 -10.87 -8.31 -55.12
#